data_AF-A0A2I0SYY6-F1
#
_entry.id   AF-A0A2I0SYY6-F1
#
_cell.length_a   1.000
_cell.length_b   1.000
_cell.length_c   1.000
_cell.angle_alpha   90.00
_cell.angle_beta   90.00
_cell.angle_gamma   90.00
#
_symmetry.space_group_name_H-M   'P 1'
#
loop_
_entity.id
_entity.type
_entity.pdbx_description
1 polymer ?
#
loop_
_entity_poly.entity_id
_entity_poly.type
_entity_poly.pdbx_seq_one_letter_code
_entity_poly.pdbx_strand_id
1 'polypeptide(L)' 'MNRRPRNKIKDRLVNQQLAVYSYLQIGIMQAVGAFVTYFTVYAEQGFRPSTLLGVRVKWENNYINDFEDSYGQQWVKQH' A
#
# COMPACT_ATOMS: atom_id res chain seq x y z
N MET A 1 -11.42 -4.07 -42.41
CA MET A 1 -10.15 -4.37 -41.70
C MET A 1 -8.99 -3.88 -42.56
N ASN A 2 -8.72 -2.56 -42.59
CA ASN A 2 -7.79 -1.93 -43.56
C ASN A 2 -6.42 -1.56 -42.96
N ARG A 3 -6.10 -2.01 -41.74
CA ARG A 3 -4.81 -1.71 -41.11
C ARG A 3 -3.74 -2.64 -41.66
N ARG A 4 -2.59 -2.07 -42.01
CA ARG A 4 -1.41 -2.84 -42.45
C ARG A 4 -0.90 -3.72 -41.30
N PRO A 5 -0.23 -4.85 -41.60
CA PRO A 5 0.35 -5.73 -40.59
C PRO A 5 1.33 -4.96 -39.68
N ARG A 6 1.32 -5.28 -38.37
CA ARG A 6 2.18 -4.61 -37.38
C ARG A 6 3.66 -4.79 -37.68
N ASN A 7 4.48 -3.82 -37.33
CA ASN A 7 5.94 -3.96 -37.40
C ASN A 7 6.47 -4.62 -36.11
N LYS A 8 7.02 -5.83 -36.17
CA LYS A 8 7.49 -6.60 -34.99
C LYS A 8 8.57 -5.86 -34.17
N ILE A 9 9.35 -4.98 -34.79
CA ILE A 9 10.48 -4.29 -34.14
C ILE A 9 10.01 -3.04 -33.40
N LYS A 10 9.07 -2.28 -33.99
CA LYS A 10 8.56 -1.01 -33.46
C LYS A 10 7.28 -1.19 -32.62
N ASP A 11 6.34 -2.00 -33.08
CA ASP A 11 5.02 -2.18 -32.48
C ASP A 11 5.02 -3.41 -31.56
N ARG A 12 5.73 -3.25 -30.44
CA ARG A 12 5.75 -4.23 -29.35
C ARG A 12 4.44 -4.19 -28.57
N LEU A 13 4.03 -5.36 -28.07
CA LEU A 13 2.82 -5.49 -27.25
C LEU A 13 2.92 -4.67 -25.95
N VAL A 14 4.11 -4.68 -25.33
CA VAL A 14 4.45 -3.81 -24.20
C VAL A 14 5.49 -2.82 -24.69
N ASN A 15 5.09 -1.55 -24.76
CA ASN A 15 5.99 -0.46 -25.05
C ASN A 15 6.33 0.30 -23.76
N GLN A 16 7.33 1.18 -23.84
CA GLN A 16 7.74 2.01 -22.71
C GLN A 16 6.59 2.92 -22.23
N GLN A 17 5.77 3.42 -23.14
CA GLN A 17 4.65 4.30 -22.80
C GLN A 17 3.62 3.57 -21.92
N LEU A 18 3.29 2.32 -22.25
CA LEU A 18 2.38 1.47 -21.49
C LEU A 18 2.96 1.23 -20.09
N ALA A 19 4.23 0.84 -20.00
CA ALA A 19 4.88 0.59 -18.72
C ALA A 19 4.91 1.84 -17.83
N VAL A 20 5.28 3.00 -18.39
CA VAL A 20 5.32 4.27 -17.64
C VAL A 20 3.92 4.65 -17.17
N TYR A 21 2.92 4.56 -18.04
CA TYR A 21 1.54 4.90 -17.70
C TYR A 21 0.97 3.98 -16.61
N SER A 22 1.14 2.66 -16.78
CA SER A 22 0.58 1.68 -15.85
C SER A 22 1.26 1.72 -14.48
N TYR A 23 2.61 1.69 -14.44
CA TYR A 23 3.34 1.57 -13.18
C TYR A 23 3.47 2.90 -12.45
N LEU A 24 3.78 3.98 -13.16
CA LEU A 24 4.12 5.25 -12.51
C LEU A 24 2.93 6.20 -12.40
N GLN A 25 2.01 6.22 -13.36
CA GLN A 25 0.85 7.12 -13.24
C GLN A 25 -0.27 6.44 -12.46
N ILE A 26 -0.84 5.38 -13.02
CA ILE A 26 -1.98 4.68 -12.39
C ILE A 26 -1.55 3.99 -11.09
N GLY A 27 -0.43 3.26 -11.13
CA GLY A 27 0.07 2.52 -9.97
C GLY A 27 0.31 3.42 -8.74
N ILE A 28 0.90 4.61 -8.94
CA ILE A 28 1.13 5.56 -7.83
C ILE A 28 -0.21 6.10 -7.29
N MET A 29 -1.15 6.48 -8.17
CA MET A 29 -2.47 6.95 -7.72
C MET A 29 -3.20 5.88 -6.90
N GLN A 30 -3.17 4.63 -7.34
CA GLN A 30 -3.77 3.51 -6.62
C GLN A 30 -3.08 3.25 -5.28
N ALA A 31 -1.74 3.25 -5.25
CA ALA A 31 -0.97 3.04 -4.03
C ALA A 31 -1.27 4.13 -3.00
N VAL A 32 -1.32 5.40 -3.40
CA VAL A 32 -1.66 6.52 -2.50
C VAL A 32 -3.07 6.36 -1.96
N GLY A 33 -4.05 5.98 -2.79
CA GLY A 33 -5.41 5.69 -2.33
C GLY A 33 -5.47 4.58 -1.28
N ALA A 34 -4.74 3.49 -1.51
CA ALA A 34 -4.63 2.39 -0.53
C ALA A 34 -3.98 2.86 0.78
N PHE A 35 -2.88 3.63 0.71
CA PHE A 35 -2.25 4.18 1.90
C PHE A 35 -3.17 5.12 2.69
N VAL A 36 -3.97 5.95 2.02
CA VAL A 36 -4.97 6.79 2.70
C VAL A 36 -5.94 5.91 3.49
N THR A 37 -6.53 4.89 2.86
CA THR A 37 -7.46 3.98 3.55
C THR A 37 -6.80 3.23 4.71
N TYR A 38 -5.56 2.77 4.54
CA TYR A 38 -4.76 2.17 5.61
C TYR A 38 -4.67 3.12 6.81
N PHE A 39 -4.19 4.35 6.60
CA PHE A 39 -4.03 5.31 7.69
C PHE A 39 -5.35 5.73 8.32
N THR A 40 -6.43 5.87 7.54
CA THR A 40 -7.76 6.22 8.06
C THR A 40 -8.30 5.13 8.99
N VAL A 41 -8.27 3.86 8.56
CA VAL A 41 -8.76 2.75 9.38
C VAL A 41 -7.95 2.64 10.68
N TYR A 42 -6.63 2.69 10.60
CA TYR A 42 -5.81 2.62 11.81
C TYR A 42 -6.03 3.82 12.74
N ALA A 43 -6.19 5.03 12.20
CA ALA A 43 -6.47 6.22 13.01
C ALA A 43 -7.83 6.12 13.74
N GLU A 44 -8.86 5.59 13.07
CA GLU A 44 -10.17 5.32 13.68
C GLU A 44 -10.09 4.26 14.79
N GLN A 45 -9.21 3.26 14.63
CA GLN A 45 -8.97 2.22 15.64
C GLN A 45 -7.95 2.61 16.71
N GLY A 46 -7.52 3.87 16.78
CA GLY A 46 -6.67 4.36 17.86
C GLY A 46 -5.18 4.49 17.53
N PHE A 47 -4.74 4.10 16.34
CA PHE A 47 -3.35 4.19 15.89
C PHE A 47 -3.14 5.35 14.93
N ARG A 48 -2.61 6.47 15.44
CA ARG A 48 -2.32 7.65 14.62
C ARG A 48 -1.18 7.37 13.62
N PRO A 49 -1.19 7.99 12.42
CA PRO A 49 -0.14 7.82 11.41
C PRO A 49 1.29 8.03 11.92
N SER A 50 1.51 8.97 12.84
CA SER A 50 2.83 9.22 13.45
C SER A 50 3.31 8.06 14.32
N THR A 51 2.39 7.35 14.99
CA THR A 51 2.70 6.22 15.86
C THR A 51 2.89 4.91 15.09
N LEU A 52 2.39 4.80 13.86
CA LEU A 52 2.52 3.59 13.02
C LEU A 52 3.93 3.36 12.45
N LEU A 53 4.83 4.32 12.58
CA LEU A 53 6.22 4.16 12.13
C LEU A 53 7.01 3.34 13.15
N GLY A 54 7.52 2.19 12.71
CA GLY A 54 8.41 1.34 13.53
C GLY A 54 7.71 0.44 14.55
N VAL A 55 6.37 0.46 14.63
CA VAL A 55 5.61 -0.40 15.57
C VAL A 55 5.60 -1.87 15.21
N ARG A 56 5.93 -2.23 13.96
CA ARG A 56 5.88 -3.62 13.47
C ARG A 56 6.60 -4.61 14.40
N VAL A 57 7.78 -4.26 14.91
CA VAL A 57 8.57 -5.16 15.78
C VAL A 57 7.85 -5.45 17.09
N LYS A 58 7.24 -4.42 17.70
CA LYS A 58 6.47 -4.57 18.94
C LYS A 58 5.14 -5.28 18.67
N TRP A 59 4.47 -4.92 17.58
CA TRP A 59 3.22 -5.54 17.14
C TRP A 59 3.39 -7.02 16.80
N GLU A 60 4.48 -7.44 16.16
CA GLU A 60 4.71 -8.84 15.80
C GLU A 60 5.25 -9.69 16.96
N ASN A 61 5.75 -9.07 18.04
CA ASN A 61 6.19 -9.78 19.23
C ASN A 61 4.99 -10.46 19.94
N ASN A 62 5.11 -11.74 20.28
CA ASN A 62 4.06 -12.50 20.96
C ASN A 62 4.17 -12.47 22.49
N TYR A 63 5.27 -11.93 23.02
CA TYR A 63 5.47 -11.76 24.47
C TYR A 63 4.90 -10.44 25.00
N ILE A 64 4.48 -9.54 24.11
CA ILE A 64 3.89 -8.23 24.44
C ILE A 64 2.37 -8.37 24.31
N ASN A 65 1.66 -8.29 25.43
CA ASN A 65 0.20 -8.36 25.49
C ASN A 65 -0.46 -7.03 25.89
N ASP A 66 0.36 -6.00 26.10
CA ASP A 66 -0.01 -4.69 26.61
C ASP A 66 0.35 -3.58 25.60
N PHE A 67 0.19 -3.87 24.29
CA PHE A 67 0.60 -2.92 23.25
C PHE A 67 -0.28 -1.68 23.26
N GLU A 68 0.29 -0.54 23.66
CA GLU A 68 -0.43 0.73 23.83
C GLU A 68 -0.65 1.46 22.50
N ASP A 69 -1.88 1.94 22.27
CA ASP A 69 -2.25 2.79 21.14
C ASP A 69 -2.02 4.30 21.39
N SER A 70 -2.43 5.17 20.45
CA SER A 70 -2.25 6.63 20.62
C SER A 70 -3.20 7.27 21.65
N TYR A 71 -4.17 6.53 22.15
CA TYR A 71 -5.20 7.00 23.09
C TYR A 71 -5.03 6.36 24.49
N GLY A 72 -4.00 5.53 24.69
CA GLY A 72 -3.68 4.88 25.96
C GLY A 72 -4.39 3.55 26.18
N GLN A 73 -5.00 2.95 25.15
CA GLN A 73 -5.61 1.62 25.25
C GLN A 73 -4.57 0.54 24.98
N GLN A 74 -4.66 -0.58 25.71
CA GLN A 74 -3.77 -1.72 25.56
C GLN A 74 -4.42 -2.81 24.72
N TRP A 75 -3.69 -3.29 23.72
CA TRP A 75 -4.14 -4.31 22.78
C TRP A 75 -3.48 -5.64 23.12
N VAL A 76 -4.33 -6.64 23.35
CA VAL A 76 -3.94 -8.04 23.49
C VAL A 76 -3.98 -8.72 22.13
N LYS A 77 -2.98 -9.57 21.85
CA LYS A 77 -3.11 -10.54 20.75
C LYS A 77 -3.91 -11.72 21.25
N GLN A 78 -5.09 -11.95 20.67
CA GLN A 78 -5.72 -13.25 20.76
C GLN A 78 -4.98 -14.23 19.84
N HIS A 79 -4.56 -15.35 20.41
CA HIS A 79 -4.14 -16.54 19.67
C HIS A 79 -5.35 -17.38 19.30
#